data_AF-A0A4S2GFX8-F1
#
_entry.id   AF-A0A4S2GFX8-F1
#
_cell.length_a   1.000
_cell.length_b   1.000
_cell.length_c   1.000
_cell.angle_alpha   90.00
_cell.angle_beta   90.00
_cell.angle_gamma   90.00
#
_symmetry.space_group_name_H-M   'P 1'
#
loop_
_entity.id
_entity.type
_entity.pdbx_description
1 polymer ?
#
loop_
_entity_poly.entity_id
_entity_poly.type
_entity_poly.pdbx_seq_one_letter_code
_entity_poly.pdbx_strand_id
1 'polypeptide(L)'
;MKKKLYISLPISGRDLEDVKRRANTLKDSVESEEYTPVTPFDICPDSTLPYSELMGRDIAGLLECDAILFDYDWNESRGCRAEMAIAQIYNKRIFKIKDERMVEDADKRLFSIELNKHQLEALSNACECHSRNICGQLDVGLEDVIEAGIARTYTTATFDKRHEIRETARMKLYEVKSLVWDLGPGTNMGIHYDDKSDILFDIHQVIRHFLWKLRPEPKPTCCNCASPAYQWGKEPLITVKMLP
;
A
#
# COMPACT_ATOMS: atom_id res chain seq x y z
N MET A 1 4.76 -25.79 23.21
CA MET A 1 3.93 -24.87 24.01
C MET A 1 3.03 -24.12 23.05
N LYS A 2 1.76 -23.89 23.39
CA LYS A 2 0.90 -22.99 22.62
C LYS A 2 1.50 -21.57 22.65
N LYS A 3 1.47 -20.88 21.52
CA LYS A 3 1.89 -19.48 21.41
C LYS A 3 0.83 -18.57 22.02
N LYS A 4 1.24 -17.49 22.69
CA LYS A 4 0.30 -16.50 23.22
C LYS A 4 -0.09 -15.48 22.16
N LEU A 5 -1.38 -15.28 21.96
CA LEU A 5 -1.91 -14.27 21.04
C LEU A 5 -2.64 -13.18 21.82
N TYR A 6 -2.11 -11.97 21.81
CA TYR A 6 -2.78 -10.83 22.41
C TYR A 6 -3.93 -10.35 21.52
N ILE A 7 -5.12 -10.15 22.07
CA ILE A 7 -6.29 -9.64 21.33
C ILE A 7 -6.47 -8.17 21.70
N SER A 8 -6.18 -7.28 20.76
CA SER A 8 -6.39 -5.84 20.87
C SER A 8 -7.77 -5.47 20.32
N LEU A 9 -8.60 -4.86 21.17
CA LEU A 9 -9.93 -4.39 20.82
C LEU A 9 -10.21 -3.00 21.42
N PRO A 10 -10.98 -2.14 20.75
CA PRO A 10 -11.39 -0.85 21.30
C PRO A 10 -12.23 -1.00 22.59
N ILE A 11 -11.76 -0.45 23.71
CA ILE A 11 -12.48 -0.45 24.99
C ILE A 11 -13.04 0.94 25.31
N SER A 12 -12.21 1.98 25.22
CA SER A 12 -12.58 3.33 25.65
C SER A 12 -13.78 3.87 24.86
N GLY A 13 -14.80 4.35 25.57
CA GLY A 13 -16.02 4.93 24.98
C GLY A 13 -17.06 3.91 24.52
N ARG A 14 -16.88 2.61 24.83
CA ARG A 14 -17.85 1.54 24.54
C ARG A 14 -18.43 0.95 25.83
N ASP A 15 -19.58 0.30 25.73
CA ASP A 15 -20.17 -0.42 26.86
C ASP A 15 -19.28 -1.61 27.27
N LEU A 16 -18.96 -1.70 28.56
CA LEU A 16 -17.98 -2.65 29.06
C LEU A 16 -18.44 -4.10 28.93
N GLU A 17 -19.74 -4.36 29.06
CA GLU A 17 -20.30 -5.70 28.98
C GLU A 17 -20.32 -6.22 27.55
N ASP A 18 -20.65 -5.34 26.59
CA ASP A 18 -20.56 -5.66 25.16
C ASP A 18 -19.11 -5.92 24.71
N VAL A 19 -18.16 -5.12 25.21
CA VAL A 19 -16.73 -5.31 24.92
C VAL A 19 -16.22 -6.64 25.51
N LYS A 20 -16.61 -7.00 26.74
CA LYS A 20 -16.28 -8.30 27.34
C LYS A 20 -16.88 -9.47 26.56
N ARG A 21 -18.14 -9.34 26.12
CA ARG A 21 -18.79 -10.35 25.28
C ARG A 21 -18.01 -10.55 23.98
N ARG A 22 -17.63 -9.46 23.31
CA ARG A 22 -16.80 -9.50 22.09
C ARG A 22 -15.45 -10.14 22.34
N ALA A 23 -14.76 -9.76 23.42
CA ALA A 23 -13.48 -10.34 23.80
C ALA A 23 -13.59 -11.87 23.98
N ASN A 24 -14.62 -12.35 24.69
CA ASN A 24 -14.86 -13.78 24.86
C ASN A 24 -15.15 -14.49 23.53
N THR A 25 -15.98 -13.90 22.66
CA THR A 25 -16.21 -14.45 21.31
C THR A 25 -14.93 -14.59 20.50
N LEU A 26 -14.03 -13.61 20.59
CA LEU A 26 -12.73 -13.67 19.91
C LEU A 26 -11.76 -14.67 20.55
N LYS A 27 -11.79 -14.83 21.88
CA LYS A 27 -11.03 -15.89 22.54
C LYS A 27 -11.46 -17.25 22.03
N ASP A 28 -12.76 -17.52 22.01
CA ASP A 28 -13.30 -18.81 21.56
C ASP A 28 -13.01 -19.08 20.08
N SER A 29 -13.03 -18.06 19.23
CA SER A 29 -12.79 -18.24 17.79
C SER A 29 -11.32 -18.44 17.42
N VAL A 30 -10.39 -18.03 18.28
CA VAL A 30 -8.95 -18.07 18.00
C VAL A 30 -8.19 -19.09 18.84
N GLU A 31 -8.75 -19.52 19.98
CA GLU A 31 -8.23 -20.65 20.75
C GLU A 31 -8.09 -21.88 19.83
N SER A 32 -6.87 -22.37 19.71
CA SER A 32 -6.52 -23.45 18.78
C SER A 32 -5.32 -24.22 19.31
N GLU A 33 -4.94 -25.33 18.66
CA GLU A 33 -3.72 -26.06 19.03
C GLU A 33 -2.44 -25.20 18.88
N GLU A 34 -2.48 -24.13 18.09
CA GLU A 34 -1.33 -23.22 17.91
C GLU A 34 -1.34 -22.06 18.91
N TYR A 35 -2.51 -21.47 19.19
CA TYR A 35 -2.63 -20.21 19.92
C TYR A 35 -3.49 -20.29 21.17
N THR A 36 -3.02 -19.61 22.22
CA THR A 36 -3.77 -19.29 23.45
C THR A 36 -4.03 -17.77 23.47
N PRO A 37 -5.28 -17.32 23.39
CA PRO A 37 -5.63 -15.92 23.34
C PRO A 37 -5.55 -15.28 24.74
N VAL A 38 -5.05 -14.05 24.76
CA VAL A 38 -4.91 -13.19 25.94
C VAL A 38 -5.55 -11.85 25.63
N THR A 39 -6.45 -11.37 26.48
CA THR A 39 -7.13 -10.08 26.31
C THR A 39 -6.64 -9.07 27.36
N PRO A 40 -6.88 -7.76 27.17
CA PRO A 40 -6.65 -6.74 28.20
C PRO A 40 -7.29 -7.10 29.55
N PHE A 41 -8.47 -7.76 29.53
CA PHE A 41 -9.16 -8.19 30.75
C PHE A 41 -8.47 -9.34 31.49
N ASP A 42 -7.70 -10.17 30.77
CA ASP A 42 -6.91 -11.24 31.39
C ASP A 42 -5.63 -10.67 32.05
N ILE A 43 -5.07 -9.61 31.48
CA ILE A 43 -3.88 -8.91 32.00
C ILE A 43 -4.25 -8.02 33.18
N CYS A 44 -5.34 -7.26 33.03
CA CYS A 44 -5.81 -6.33 34.04
C CYS A 44 -7.30 -6.53 34.34
N PRO A 45 -7.63 -7.41 35.30
CA PRO A 45 -9.02 -7.63 35.72
C PRO A 45 -9.65 -6.41 36.40
N ASP A 46 -8.83 -5.55 37.01
CA ASP A 46 -9.26 -4.32 37.67
C ASP A 46 -9.25 -3.14 36.68
N SER A 47 -10.44 -2.80 36.15
CA SER A 47 -10.62 -1.69 35.22
C SER A 47 -10.71 -0.32 35.90
N THR A 48 -10.56 -0.22 37.22
CA THR A 48 -10.63 1.05 37.96
C THR A 48 -9.29 1.80 38.01
N LEU A 49 -8.21 1.15 37.56
CA LEU A 49 -6.87 1.73 37.54
C LEU A 49 -6.78 2.92 36.55
N PRO A 50 -5.84 3.86 36.80
CA PRO A 50 -5.58 4.95 35.88
C PRO A 50 -5.22 4.44 34.47
N TYR A 51 -5.68 5.15 33.44
CA TYR A 51 -5.46 4.77 32.04
C TYR A 51 -3.98 4.50 31.70
N SER A 52 -3.06 5.29 32.24
CA SER A 52 -1.62 5.10 32.03
C SER A 52 -1.10 3.78 32.58
N GLU A 53 -1.66 3.31 33.71
CA GLU A 53 -1.28 2.06 34.32
C GLU A 53 -1.86 0.87 33.56
N LEU A 54 -3.15 0.97 33.16
CA LEU A 54 -3.79 -0.01 32.28
C LEU A 54 -2.98 -0.19 30.98
N MET A 55 -2.69 0.92 30.28
CA MET A 55 -1.90 0.90 29.05
C MET A 55 -0.50 0.33 29.26
N GLY A 56 0.17 0.67 30.37
CA GLY A 56 1.50 0.13 30.68
C GLY A 56 1.48 -1.40 30.87
N ARG A 57 0.45 -1.93 31.53
CA ARG A 57 0.26 -3.36 31.72
C ARG A 57 -0.08 -4.07 30.41
N ASP A 58 -0.95 -3.48 29.60
CA ASP A 58 -1.32 -4.01 28.28
C ASP A 58 -0.10 -4.11 27.37
N ILE A 59 0.77 -3.08 27.34
CA ILE A 59 2.03 -3.10 26.58
C ILE A 59 2.95 -4.20 27.09
N ALA A 60 3.12 -4.33 28.41
CA ALA A 60 3.95 -5.38 28.98
C ALA A 60 3.43 -6.78 28.60
N GLY A 61 2.12 -7.02 28.72
CA GLY A 61 1.51 -8.29 28.35
C GLY A 61 1.56 -8.58 26.84
N LEU A 62 1.40 -7.56 26.00
CA LEU A 62 1.62 -7.66 24.55
C LEU A 62 3.04 -8.12 24.22
N LEU A 63 4.05 -7.55 24.90
CA LEU A 63 5.45 -7.91 24.66
C LEU A 63 5.77 -9.35 25.10
N GLU A 64 5.08 -9.87 26.11
CA GLU A 64 5.13 -11.27 26.54
C GLU A 64 4.37 -12.24 25.62
N CYS A 65 3.58 -11.73 24.66
CA CYS A 65 2.87 -12.54 23.67
C CYS A 65 3.70 -12.77 22.40
N ASP A 66 3.45 -13.86 21.68
CA ASP A 66 4.13 -14.19 20.42
C ASP A 66 3.55 -13.43 19.22
N ALA A 67 2.27 -13.08 19.31
CA ALA A 67 1.52 -12.43 18.25
C ALA A 67 0.44 -11.50 18.81
N ILE A 68 -0.12 -10.65 17.95
CA ILE A 68 -1.27 -9.78 18.25
C ILE A 68 -2.35 -9.91 17.18
N LEU A 69 -3.61 -9.90 17.59
CA LEU A 69 -4.79 -9.82 16.74
C LEU A 69 -5.53 -8.52 17.01
N PHE A 70 -5.82 -7.76 15.95
CA PHE A 70 -6.65 -6.57 16.01
C PHE A 70 -8.09 -6.84 15.57
N ASP A 71 -9.04 -6.46 16.43
CA ASP A 71 -10.47 -6.46 16.12
C ASP A 71 -10.86 -5.30 15.18
N TYR A 72 -12.13 -5.28 14.76
CA TYR A 72 -12.73 -4.16 14.04
C TYR A 72 -12.58 -2.85 14.80
N ASP A 73 -12.49 -1.75 14.04
CA ASP A 73 -12.33 -0.38 14.53
C ASP A 73 -11.10 -0.14 15.42
N TRP A 74 -10.09 -1.02 15.41
CA TRP A 74 -8.88 -0.84 16.21
C TRP A 74 -8.19 0.51 15.92
N ASN A 75 -8.26 0.99 14.68
CA ASN A 75 -7.68 2.25 14.24
C ASN A 75 -8.31 3.48 14.93
N GLU A 76 -9.56 3.38 15.39
CA GLU A 76 -10.25 4.46 16.12
C GLU A 76 -9.81 4.55 17.59
N SER A 77 -9.24 3.47 18.14
CA SER A 77 -8.76 3.42 19.52
C SER A 77 -7.31 3.92 19.64
N ARG A 78 -7.08 4.88 20.55
CA ARG A 78 -5.72 5.34 20.88
C ARG A 78 -4.84 4.21 21.43
N GLY A 79 -5.42 3.33 22.26
CA GLY A 79 -4.69 2.20 22.84
C GLY A 79 -4.28 1.19 21.77
N CYS A 80 -5.21 0.76 20.94
CA CYS A 80 -4.92 -0.21 19.87
C CYS A 80 -3.92 0.33 18.84
N ARG A 81 -3.97 1.63 18.52
CA ARG A 81 -2.95 2.25 17.64
C ARG A 81 -1.56 2.25 18.27
N ALA A 82 -1.45 2.48 19.57
CA ALA A 82 -0.17 2.38 20.28
C ALA A 82 0.35 0.94 20.25
N GLU A 83 -0.51 -0.03 20.53
CA GLU A 83 -0.18 -1.46 20.46
C GLU A 83 0.26 -1.91 19.06
N MET A 84 -0.37 -1.39 18.00
CA MET A 84 0.03 -1.64 16.61
C MET A 84 1.46 -1.15 16.35
N ALA A 85 1.76 0.09 16.72
CA ALA A 85 3.09 0.65 16.55
C ALA A 85 4.14 -0.16 17.33
N ILE A 86 3.83 -0.57 18.56
CA ILE A 86 4.71 -1.39 19.39
C ILE A 86 4.91 -2.78 18.76
N ALA A 87 3.84 -3.43 18.32
CA ALA A 87 3.91 -4.73 17.66
C ALA A 87 4.80 -4.67 16.40
N GLN A 88 4.70 -3.60 15.62
CA GLN A 88 5.57 -3.35 14.47
C GLN A 88 7.03 -3.14 14.89
N ILE A 89 7.30 -2.29 15.87
CA ILE A 89 8.66 -2.00 16.38
C ILE A 89 9.35 -3.29 16.87
N TYR A 90 8.62 -4.14 17.59
CA TYR A 90 9.14 -5.39 18.15
C TYR A 90 8.96 -6.60 17.23
N ASN A 91 8.56 -6.39 15.96
CA ASN A 91 8.40 -7.43 14.95
C ASN A 91 7.50 -8.60 15.40
N LYS A 92 6.42 -8.31 16.12
CA LYS A 92 5.41 -9.30 16.48
C LYS A 92 4.65 -9.73 15.21
N ARG A 93 4.13 -10.96 15.21
CA ARG A 93 3.18 -11.38 14.16
C ARG A 93 1.87 -10.64 14.38
N ILE A 94 1.42 -9.91 13.36
CA ILE A 94 0.21 -9.09 13.43
C ILE A 94 -0.87 -9.78 12.61
N PHE A 95 -2.04 -9.93 13.22
CA PHE A 95 -3.25 -10.42 12.59
C PHE A 95 -4.34 -9.35 12.66
N LYS A 96 -5.24 -9.34 11.67
CA LYS A 96 -6.43 -8.48 11.63
C LYS A 96 -7.65 -9.31 11.28
N ILE A 97 -8.81 -8.91 11.78
CA ILE A 97 -10.08 -9.51 11.36
C ILE A 97 -10.54 -8.88 10.05
N LYS A 98 -10.75 -9.71 9.02
CA LYS A 98 -11.31 -9.32 7.73
C LYS A 98 -12.35 -10.35 7.30
N ASP A 99 -13.57 -9.91 7.05
CA ASP A 99 -14.72 -10.77 6.70
C ASP A 99 -14.87 -11.93 7.70
N GLU A 100 -14.85 -11.62 9.01
CA GLU A 100 -14.95 -12.58 10.12
C GLU A 100 -13.80 -13.62 10.22
N ARG A 101 -12.74 -13.46 9.43
CA ARG A 101 -11.58 -14.35 9.43
C ARG A 101 -10.33 -13.64 9.94
N MET A 102 -9.47 -14.37 10.64
CA MET A 102 -8.14 -13.91 11.03
C MET A 102 -7.20 -13.95 9.83
N VAL A 103 -6.61 -12.81 9.48
CA VAL A 103 -5.65 -12.67 8.37
C VAL A 103 -4.33 -12.11 8.89
N GLU A 104 -3.21 -12.76 8.58
CA GLU A 104 -1.88 -12.26 8.92
C GLU A 104 -1.55 -11.03 8.07
N ASP A 105 -1.16 -9.93 8.72
CA ASP A 105 -0.89 -8.62 8.08
C ASP A 105 0.44 -8.63 7.32
N ALA A 106 1.38 -9.49 7.73
CA ALA A 106 2.67 -9.67 7.08
C ALA A 106 2.62 -10.82 6.05
N ASP A 107 1.91 -10.60 4.94
CA ASP A 107 1.91 -11.56 3.84
C ASP A 107 3.25 -11.50 3.07
N LYS A 108 4.17 -12.41 3.40
CA LYS A 108 5.48 -12.56 2.75
C LYS A 108 5.48 -13.52 1.57
N ARG A 109 4.30 -13.93 1.08
CA ARG A 109 4.23 -14.88 -0.04
C ARG A 109 4.83 -14.24 -1.30
N LEU A 110 5.71 -15.00 -1.95
CA LEU A 110 6.24 -14.64 -3.26
C LEU A 110 5.29 -15.14 -4.33
N PHE A 111 4.99 -14.28 -5.30
CA PHE A 111 4.14 -14.60 -6.43
C PHE A 111 4.97 -14.56 -7.73
N SER A 112 4.71 -15.50 -8.63
CA SER A 112 5.27 -15.50 -9.99
C SER A 112 4.16 -15.27 -11.00
N ILE A 113 4.42 -14.45 -12.02
CA ILE A 113 3.50 -14.19 -13.11
C ILE A 113 4.17 -14.51 -14.44
N GLU A 114 3.44 -15.20 -15.32
CA GLU A 114 3.88 -15.46 -16.69
C GLU A 114 3.19 -14.45 -17.61
N LEU A 115 3.99 -13.69 -18.36
CA LEU A 115 3.53 -12.66 -19.26
C LEU A 115 4.21 -12.84 -20.61
N ASN A 116 3.44 -12.70 -21.70
CA ASN A 116 4.04 -12.50 -23.01
C ASN A 116 4.63 -11.08 -23.12
N LYS A 117 5.44 -10.85 -24.15
CA LYS A 117 6.11 -9.55 -24.37
C LYS A 117 5.13 -8.37 -24.37
N HIS A 118 4.00 -8.51 -25.05
CA HIS A 118 3.01 -7.42 -25.16
C HIS A 118 2.36 -7.10 -23.81
N GLN A 119 2.05 -8.12 -23.01
CA GLN A 119 1.53 -7.93 -21.66
C GLN A 119 2.57 -7.27 -20.73
N LEU A 120 3.84 -7.64 -20.86
CA LEU A 120 4.93 -7.04 -20.09
C LEU A 120 5.14 -5.55 -20.44
N GLU A 121 5.08 -5.21 -21.73
CA GLU A 121 5.10 -3.82 -22.22
C GLU A 121 3.89 -3.03 -21.68
N ALA A 122 2.69 -3.61 -21.75
CA ALA A 122 1.48 -2.98 -21.22
C ALA A 122 1.55 -2.74 -19.71
N LEU A 123 2.05 -3.72 -18.94
CA LEU A 123 2.26 -3.58 -17.50
C LEU A 123 3.28 -2.47 -17.18
N SER A 124 4.40 -2.44 -17.90
CA SER A 124 5.41 -1.40 -17.76
C SER A 124 4.84 0.01 -17.95
N ASN A 125 4.00 0.19 -18.97
CA ASN A 125 3.36 1.48 -19.26
C ASN A 125 2.33 1.83 -18.19
N ALA A 126 1.52 0.86 -17.74
CA ALA A 126 0.53 1.09 -16.68
C ALA A 126 1.19 1.51 -15.36
N CYS A 127 2.31 0.90 -15.00
CA CYS A 127 3.10 1.28 -13.82
C CYS A 127 3.62 2.71 -13.92
N GLU A 128 4.17 3.12 -15.08
CA GLU A 128 4.65 4.49 -15.30
C GLU A 128 3.52 5.52 -15.23
N CYS A 129 2.41 5.28 -15.92
CA CYS A 129 1.26 6.19 -15.90
C CYS A 129 0.73 6.37 -14.48
N HIS A 130 0.55 5.27 -13.74
CA HIS A 130 -0.01 5.34 -12.41
C HIS A 130 0.94 6.01 -11.40
N SER A 131 2.25 5.71 -11.45
CA SER A 131 3.22 6.36 -10.57
C SER A 131 3.26 7.88 -10.80
N ARG A 132 3.28 8.33 -12.06
CA ARG A 132 3.26 9.75 -12.43
C ARG A 132 2.01 10.47 -11.94
N ASN A 133 0.85 9.82 -12.09
CA ASN A 133 -0.42 10.39 -11.65
C ASN A 133 -0.47 10.60 -10.13
N ILE A 134 0.10 9.68 -9.35
CA ILE A 134 0.18 9.82 -7.89
C ILE A 134 1.02 11.04 -7.49
N CYS A 135 2.14 11.27 -8.18
CA CYS A 135 3.07 12.38 -7.89
C CYS A 135 2.65 13.74 -8.51
N GLY A 136 1.44 13.84 -9.05
CA GLY A 136 0.90 15.07 -9.64
C GLY A 136 1.38 15.39 -11.06
N GLN A 137 1.98 14.42 -11.78
CA GLN A 137 2.36 14.56 -13.20
C GLN A 137 1.24 14.09 -14.15
N LEU A 138 0.04 14.63 -13.98
CA LEU A 138 -1.15 14.21 -14.74
C LEU A 138 -1.01 14.44 -16.26
N ASP A 139 -0.32 15.51 -16.64
CA ASP A 139 -0.04 15.88 -18.02
C ASP A 139 0.76 14.80 -18.77
N VAL A 140 1.68 14.13 -18.07
CA VAL A 140 2.47 13.03 -18.63
C VAL A 140 1.75 11.69 -18.42
N GLY A 141 1.20 11.45 -17.24
CA GLY A 141 0.59 10.16 -16.88
C GLY A 141 -0.71 9.85 -17.64
N LEU A 142 -1.38 10.87 -18.19
CA LEU A 142 -2.62 10.71 -18.98
C LEU A 142 -2.46 11.04 -20.47
N GLU A 143 -1.26 11.43 -20.93
CA GLU A 143 -1.04 11.89 -22.31
C GLU A 143 -1.53 10.87 -23.34
N ASP A 144 -1.03 9.63 -23.27
CA ASP A 144 -1.39 8.57 -24.20
C ASP A 144 -2.89 8.23 -24.16
N VAL A 145 -3.50 8.30 -22.97
CA VAL A 145 -4.94 8.01 -22.78
C VAL A 145 -5.79 9.09 -23.43
N ILE A 146 -5.41 10.35 -23.26
CA ILE A 146 -6.10 11.50 -23.85
C ILE A 146 -5.94 11.50 -25.37
N GLU A 147 -4.72 11.30 -25.88
CA GLU A 147 -4.47 11.24 -27.33
C GLU A 147 -5.24 10.09 -27.99
N ALA A 148 -5.23 8.90 -27.38
CA ALA A 148 -6.03 7.77 -27.86
C ALA A 148 -7.54 8.07 -27.83
N GLY A 149 -8.02 8.75 -26.77
CA GLY A 149 -9.41 9.17 -26.65
C GLY A 149 -9.83 10.19 -27.72
N ILE A 150 -8.96 11.17 -28.01
CA ILE A 150 -9.18 12.17 -29.05
C ILE A 150 -9.20 11.50 -30.43
N ALA A 151 -8.22 10.63 -30.71
CA ALA A 151 -8.14 9.93 -31.99
C ALA A 151 -9.36 9.05 -32.27
N ARG A 152 -9.92 8.40 -31.23
CA ARG A 152 -11.12 7.55 -31.35
C ARG A 152 -12.42 8.35 -31.46
N THR A 153 -12.55 9.45 -30.73
CA THR A 153 -13.78 10.24 -30.66
C THR A 153 -13.91 11.21 -31.84
N TYR A 154 -12.81 11.85 -32.23
CA TYR A 154 -12.79 12.94 -33.21
C TYR A 154 -12.18 12.52 -34.55
N THR A 155 -12.56 11.35 -35.05
CA THR A 155 -11.99 10.72 -36.26
C THR A 155 -12.10 11.56 -37.53
N THR A 156 -13.13 12.41 -37.65
CA THR A 156 -13.38 13.29 -38.80
C THR A 156 -12.97 14.75 -38.57
N ALA A 157 -12.56 15.10 -37.34
CA ALA A 157 -12.16 16.46 -37.03
C ALA A 157 -10.81 16.82 -37.67
N THR A 158 -10.63 18.11 -37.98
CA THR A 158 -9.36 18.64 -38.49
C THR A 158 -8.25 18.52 -37.43
N PHE A 159 -7.00 18.54 -37.89
CA PHE A 159 -5.83 18.55 -37.02
C PHE A 159 -5.91 19.68 -35.98
N ASP A 160 -6.24 20.89 -36.42
CA ASP A 160 -6.36 22.07 -35.55
C ASP A 160 -7.41 21.86 -34.46
N LYS A 161 -8.55 21.24 -34.78
CA LYS A 161 -9.60 21.01 -33.78
C LYS A 161 -9.16 19.99 -32.73
N ARG A 162 -8.46 18.92 -33.15
CA ARG A 162 -7.91 17.93 -32.20
C ARG A 162 -6.84 18.56 -31.31
N HIS A 163 -5.99 19.41 -31.89
CA HIS A 163 -4.98 20.16 -31.15
C HIS A 163 -5.62 21.09 -30.11
N GLU A 164 -6.66 21.84 -30.48
CA GLU A 164 -7.41 22.72 -29.56
C GLU A 164 -8.01 21.92 -28.38
N ILE A 165 -8.61 20.76 -28.65
CA ILE A 165 -9.17 19.88 -27.61
C ILE A 165 -8.07 19.41 -26.66
N ARG A 166 -6.92 19.00 -27.20
CA ARG A 166 -5.79 18.55 -26.39
C ARG A 166 -5.26 19.66 -25.49
N GLU A 167 -5.04 20.85 -26.02
CA GLU A 167 -4.54 21.97 -25.22
C GLU A 167 -5.56 22.37 -24.15
N THR A 168 -6.86 22.31 -24.46
CA THR A 168 -7.93 22.51 -23.47
C THR A 168 -7.86 21.46 -22.35
N ALA A 169 -7.72 20.18 -22.69
CA ALA A 169 -7.61 19.10 -21.71
C ALA A 169 -6.36 19.29 -20.83
N ARG A 170 -5.22 19.62 -21.43
CA ARG A 170 -3.97 19.91 -20.70
C ARG A 170 -4.15 21.05 -19.69
N MET A 171 -4.78 22.15 -20.09
CA MET A 171 -5.05 23.26 -19.18
C MET A 171 -5.95 22.85 -18.01
N LYS A 172 -6.96 22.00 -18.25
CA LYS A 172 -7.79 21.45 -17.17
C LYS A 172 -7.02 20.53 -16.23
N LEU A 173 -6.09 19.73 -16.73
CA LEU A 173 -5.20 18.95 -15.88
C LEU A 173 -4.32 19.83 -14.99
N TYR A 174 -3.84 20.98 -15.50
CA TYR A 174 -3.11 21.94 -14.67
C TYR A 174 -3.97 22.58 -13.59
N GLU A 175 -5.24 22.91 -13.89
CA GLU A 175 -6.18 23.38 -12.86
C GLU A 175 -6.38 22.34 -11.75
N VAL A 176 -6.62 21.07 -12.12
CA VAL A 176 -6.75 19.97 -11.15
C VAL A 176 -5.48 19.80 -10.33
N LYS A 177 -4.32 19.83 -10.99
CA LYS A 177 -3.02 19.70 -10.34
C LYS A 177 -2.78 20.82 -9.32
N SER A 178 -3.07 22.06 -9.70
CA SER A 178 -2.95 23.22 -8.81
C SER A 178 -3.91 23.10 -7.62
N LEU A 179 -5.11 22.56 -7.81
CA LEU A 179 -6.09 22.41 -6.74
C LEU A 179 -5.74 21.29 -5.75
N VAL A 180 -5.28 20.15 -6.24
CA VAL A 180 -5.09 18.93 -5.44
C VAL A 180 -3.70 18.87 -4.81
N TRP A 181 -2.66 19.33 -5.52
CA TRP A 181 -1.27 19.27 -5.05
C TRP A 181 -0.64 20.64 -4.74
N ASP A 182 -1.33 21.75 -4.98
CA ASP A 182 -0.74 23.10 -4.88
C ASP A 182 0.53 23.26 -5.76
N LEU A 183 0.47 22.69 -6.96
CA LEU A 183 1.58 22.63 -7.90
C LEU A 183 1.28 23.35 -9.22
N GLY A 184 2.27 24.09 -9.72
CA GLY A 184 2.21 24.75 -11.02
C GLY A 184 2.47 23.83 -12.24
N PRO A 185 2.47 24.41 -13.45
CA PRO A 185 2.86 23.69 -14.67
C PRO A 185 4.30 23.15 -14.58
N GLY A 186 4.54 21.92 -15.03
CA GLY A 186 5.87 21.30 -15.06
C GLY A 186 6.47 20.89 -13.69
N THR A 187 5.86 21.24 -12.57
CA THR A 187 6.33 20.82 -11.24
C THR A 187 5.78 19.43 -10.85
N ASN A 188 6.33 18.78 -9.84
CA ASN A 188 5.81 17.51 -9.32
C ASN A 188 6.34 17.29 -7.91
N MET A 189 5.72 16.37 -7.17
CA MET A 189 6.17 16.02 -5.82
C MET A 189 7.37 15.05 -5.82
N GLY A 190 7.76 14.55 -7.00
CA GLY A 190 8.88 13.63 -7.16
C GLY A 190 8.58 12.20 -6.72
N ILE A 191 9.58 11.35 -6.93
CA ILE A 191 9.70 10.01 -6.34
C ILE A 191 9.99 10.24 -4.85
N HIS A 192 9.38 9.47 -3.93
CA HIS A 192 9.25 9.66 -2.46
C HIS A 192 8.00 10.35 -1.95
N TYR A 193 7.13 10.83 -2.83
CA TYR A 193 5.86 11.41 -2.41
C TYR A 193 4.92 10.37 -1.77
N ASP A 194 4.93 9.14 -2.30
CA ASP A 194 4.02 8.07 -1.91
C ASP A 194 4.68 6.70 -2.09
N ASP A 195 4.58 5.85 -1.07
CA ASP A 195 5.22 4.52 -1.05
C ASP A 195 4.75 3.66 -2.24
N LYS A 196 3.48 3.76 -2.68
CA LYS A 196 2.97 2.99 -3.82
C LYS A 196 3.50 3.53 -5.14
N SER A 197 3.66 4.84 -5.30
CA SER A 197 4.30 5.42 -6.48
C SER A 197 5.72 4.91 -6.65
N ASP A 198 6.49 4.87 -5.56
CA ASP A 198 7.87 4.41 -5.56
C ASP A 198 7.97 2.93 -5.98
N ILE A 199 7.10 2.07 -5.43
CA ILE A 199 7.01 0.65 -5.80
C ILE A 199 6.72 0.48 -7.30
N LEU A 200 5.74 1.22 -7.83
CA LEU A 200 5.36 1.13 -9.24
C LEU A 200 6.45 1.67 -10.16
N PHE A 201 7.14 2.72 -9.74
CA PHE A 201 8.25 3.28 -10.48
C PHE A 201 9.43 2.30 -10.52
N ASP A 202 9.75 1.63 -9.41
CA ASP A 202 10.77 0.59 -9.35
C ASP A 202 10.45 -0.59 -10.27
N ILE A 203 9.20 -1.08 -10.23
CA ILE A 203 8.70 -2.13 -11.14
C ILE A 203 8.90 -1.72 -12.59
N HIS A 204 8.48 -0.50 -12.93
CA HIS A 204 8.62 0.06 -14.26
C HIS A 204 10.09 0.12 -14.70
N GLN A 205 11.00 0.62 -13.86
CA GLN A 205 12.43 0.72 -14.18
C GLN A 205 13.04 -0.64 -14.49
N VAL A 206 12.71 -1.68 -13.71
CA VAL A 206 13.20 -3.04 -13.95
C VAL A 206 12.72 -3.56 -15.31
N ILE A 207 11.41 -3.47 -15.59
CA ILE A 207 10.84 -3.97 -16.85
C ILE A 207 11.42 -3.21 -18.03
N ARG A 208 11.48 -1.87 -17.94
CA ARG A 208 11.94 -1.00 -19.02
C ARG A 208 13.41 -1.28 -19.38
N HIS A 209 14.28 -1.42 -18.39
CA HIS A 209 15.68 -1.79 -18.61
C HIS A 209 15.84 -3.21 -19.19
N PHE A 210 15.02 -4.17 -18.73
CA PHE A 210 15.01 -5.51 -19.29
C PHE A 210 14.60 -5.51 -20.78
N LEU A 211 13.54 -4.78 -21.14
CA LEU A 211 13.10 -4.62 -22.53
C LEU A 211 14.15 -3.94 -23.40
N TRP A 212 14.85 -2.92 -22.88
CA TRP A 212 15.97 -2.27 -23.58
C TRP A 212 17.09 -3.26 -23.92
N LYS A 213 17.43 -4.19 -23.00
CA LYS A 213 18.45 -5.23 -23.26
C LYS A 213 18.07 -6.17 -24.41
N LEU A 214 16.78 -6.39 -24.66
CA LEU A 214 16.32 -7.21 -25.80
C LEU A 214 16.54 -6.50 -27.15
N ARG A 215 16.52 -5.16 -27.16
CA ARG A 215 16.77 -4.34 -28.36
C ARG A 215 17.48 -3.04 -27.97
N PRO A 216 18.81 -3.08 -27.76
CA PRO A 216 19.56 -1.91 -27.29
C PRO A 216 19.50 -0.76 -28.29
N GLU A 217 19.34 0.46 -27.77
CA GLU A 217 19.45 1.68 -28.57
C GLU A 217 20.90 2.16 -28.68
N PRO A 218 21.27 2.90 -29.75
CA PRO A 218 22.67 3.17 -30.08
C PRO A 218 23.45 4.03 -29.08
N LYS A 219 22.78 4.83 -28.24
CA LYS A 219 23.42 5.78 -27.32
C LYS A 219 22.88 5.65 -25.90
N PRO A 220 23.62 5.08 -24.93
CA PRO A 220 23.14 4.98 -23.56
C PRO A 220 23.05 6.38 -22.92
N THR A 221 21.88 6.70 -22.39
CA THR A 221 21.53 7.92 -21.67
C THR A 221 20.59 7.54 -20.52
N CYS A 222 20.50 8.39 -19.49
CA CYS A 222 19.50 8.20 -18.43
C CYS A 222 18.05 8.22 -18.97
N CYS A 223 17.83 8.87 -20.11
CA CYS A 223 16.52 8.99 -20.75
C CYS A 223 16.16 7.79 -21.65
N ASN A 224 17.12 6.95 -22.03
CA ASN A 224 16.86 5.80 -22.92
C ASN A 224 17.01 4.45 -22.21
N CYS A 225 16.86 4.43 -20.89
CA CYS A 225 16.68 3.20 -20.10
C CYS A 225 17.90 2.27 -20.10
N ALA A 226 19.07 2.79 -20.50
CA ALA A 226 20.32 2.03 -20.52
C ALA A 226 20.87 1.75 -19.11
N SER A 227 20.50 2.57 -18.13
CA SER A 227 20.88 2.37 -16.73
C SER A 227 20.03 1.28 -16.07
N PRO A 228 20.61 0.44 -15.20
CA PRO A 228 19.86 -0.48 -14.36
C PRO A 228 18.87 0.26 -13.45
N ALA A 229 17.82 -0.45 -13.01
CA ALA A 229 16.88 0.08 -12.04
C ALA A 229 17.60 0.46 -10.74
N TYR A 230 17.35 1.68 -10.27
CA TYR A 230 17.73 2.14 -8.94
C TYR A 230 16.50 2.00 -8.03
N GLN A 231 16.68 1.39 -6.86
CA GLN A 231 15.59 1.14 -5.92
C GLN A 231 15.27 2.41 -5.12
N TRP A 232 14.03 2.89 -5.26
CA TRP A 232 13.51 4.03 -4.51
C TRP A 232 12.59 3.60 -3.36
N GLY A 233 11.80 2.55 -3.58
CA GLY A 233 10.85 2.01 -2.60
C GLY A 233 11.49 1.06 -1.58
N LYS A 234 10.72 0.77 -0.52
CA LYS A 234 11.13 -0.15 0.55
C LYS A 234 11.03 -1.63 0.16
N GLU A 235 10.16 -1.95 -0.79
CA GLU A 235 9.93 -3.31 -1.29
C GLU A 235 11.08 -3.78 -2.19
N PRO A 236 11.37 -5.09 -2.24
CA PRO A 236 12.40 -5.63 -3.11
C PRO A 236 12.03 -5.43 -4.60
N LEU A 237 13.03 -5.16 -5.42
CA LEU A 237 12.86 -5.09 -6.87
C LEU A 237 12.30 -6.40 -7.43
N ILE A 238 11.37 -6.29 -8.39
CA ILE A 238 10.87 -7.45 -9.12
C ILE A 238 11.99 -8.09 -9.97
N THR A 239 11.79 -9.35 -10.34
CA THR A 239 12.71 -10.08 -11.21
C THR A 239 12.01 -10.44 -12.52
N VAL A 240 12.63 -10.10 -13.65
CA VAL A 240 12.14 -10.47 -15.00
C VAL A 240 13.14 -11.45 -15.62
N LYS A 241 12.64 -12.57 -16.14
CA LYS A 241 13.44 -13.63 -16.79
C LYS A 241 12.77 -14.03 -18.11
N MET A 242 13.58 -14.40 -19.10
CA MET A 242 13.07 -15.07 -20.30
C MET A 242 12.71 -16.52 -19.94
N LEU A 243 11.52 -16.94 -20.32
CA LEU A 243 11.13 -18.35 -20.32
C LEU A 243 11.58 -18.99 -21.65
N PRO A 244 12.01 -20.27 -21.62
CA PRO A 244 12.48 -20.99 -22.80
C PRO A 244 11.39 -21.24 -23.86
#